data_AF-A0A442GK84-F1
#
_entry.id   AF-A0A442GK84-F1
#
_cell.length_a   1.000
_cell.length_b   1.000
_cell.length_c   1.000
_cell.angle_alpha   90.00
_cell.angle_beta   90.00
_cell.angle_gamma   90.00
#
_symmetry.space_group_name_H-M   'P 1'
#
loop_
_entity.id
_entity.type
_entity.pdbx_description
1 polymer ?
#
loop_
_entity_poly.entity_id
_entity_poly.type
_entity_poly.pdbx_seq_one_letter_code
_entity_poly.pdbx_strand_id
1 'polypeptide(L)'
;VVEASGQGQDRVWTSVSYALSAGSSIEVLGTTKDAGTTAINLTGNELAQTMQGNAGANVINGGGGADKLSGFGGNDIFVFNSALGNGNVDRIADFNPSQNKIHLDDAVFTGLKLGGLSSDAFFAGRAAHDSSDHIIYNSSTGALSFDSDGTGGAAQTQFATLSSHSSLTADSFFVT
;
A
#
# COMPACT_ATOMS: atom_id res chain seq x y z
N VAL A 1 -2.70 27.26 6.91
CA VAL A 1 -1.72 28.01 6.09
C VAL A 1 -1.89 27.47 4.67
N VAL A 2 -2.00 28.34 3.67
CA VAL A 2 -2.02 27.96 2.25
C VAL A 2 -0.92 28.80 1.61
N GLU A 3 0.13 28.16 1.10
CA GLU A 3 1.21 28.82 0.38
C GLU A 3 0.94 28.77 -1.14
N ALA A 4 1.60 29.63 -1.90
CA ALA A 4 1.42 29.70 -3.35
C ALA A 4 1.99 28.43 -4.03
N SER A 5 1.49 28.11 -5.23
CA SER A 5 1.96 26.97 -6.03
C SER A 5 3.50 26.93 -6.11
N GLY A 6 4.10 25.86 -5.58
CA GLY A 6 5.54 25.64 -5.56
C GLY A 6 6.32 26.26 -4.39
N GLN A 7 5.65 26.79 -3.36
CA GLN A 7 6.25 27.14 -2.07
C GLN A 7 5.65 26.26 -0.98
N GLY A 8 6.51 25.70 -0.11
CA GLY A 8 6.08 24.90 1.03
C GLY A 8 6.06 23.39 0.79
N GLN A 9 6.06 22.64 1.90
CA GLN A 9 5.47 21.31 1.95
C GLN A 9 4.17 21.49 2.71
N ASP A 10 3.05 21.38 2.03
CA ASP A 10 1.72 21.42 2.61
C ASP A 10 1.47 20.16 3.43
N ARG A 11 0.96 20.36 4.65
CA ARG A 11 0.78 19.29 5.63
C ARG A 11 -0.59 19.36 6.27
N VAL A 12 -1.22 18.20 6.40
CA VAL A 12 -2.42 17.99 7.20
C VAL A 12 -2.06 17.07 8.36
N TRP A 13 -2.30 17.55 9.58
CA TRP A 13 -2.23 16.75 10.79
C TRP A 13 -3.62 16.57 11.38
N THR A 14 -4.05 15.32 11.56
CA THR A 14 -5.41 15.00 12.03
C THR A 14 -5.40 14.19 13.32
N SER A 15 -6.46 14.35 14.13
CA SER A 15 -6.74 13.50 15.30
C SER A 15 -7.97 12.61 15.08
N VAL A 16 -8.51 12.58 13.86
CA VAL A 16 -9.66 11.78 13.42
C VAL A 16 -9.38 11.23 12.02
N SER A 17 -10.12 10.22 11.58
CA SER A 17 -10.00 9.72 10.20
C SER A 17 -10.20 10.85 9.19
N TYR A 18 -9.36 10.88 8.15
CA TYR A 18 -9.31 11.99 7.21
C TYR A 18 -8.99 11.52 5.79
N ALA A 19 -9.67 12.11 4.82
CA ALA A 19 -9.43 11.89 3.40
C ALA A 19 -9.10 13.21 2.73
N LEU A 20 -8.02 13.24 1.92
CA LEU A 20 -7.74 14.38 1.06
C LEU A 20 -8.82 14.52 -0.01
N SER A 21 -9.14 15.77 -0.35
CA SER A 21 -9.97 16.02 -1.53
C SER A 21 -9.13 15.85 -2.80
N ALA A 22 -9.73 15.34 -3.86
CA ALA A 22 -9.10 15.28 -5.18
C ALA A 22 -8.60 16.67 -5.61
N GLY A 23 -7.45 16.72 -6.28
CA GLY A 23 -6.80 17.94 -6.74
C GLY A 23 -6.10 18.76 -5.65
N SER A 24 -6.17 18.34 -4.38
CA SER A 24 -5.47 19.05 -3.29
C SER A 24 -3.99 18.71 -3.31
N SER A 25 -3.14 19.71 -3.51
CA SER A 25 -1.68 19.58 -3.46
C SER A 25 -1.19 19.54 -2.00
N ILE A 26 -1.48 18.45 -1.29
CA ILE A 26 -0.95 18.20 0.06
C ILE A 26 0.14 17.14 -0.06
N GLU A 27 1.36 17.45 0.38
CA GLU A 27 2.48 16.50 0.34
C GLU A 27 2.55 15.58 1.56
N VAL A 28 2.02 16.02 2.72
CA VAL A 28 2.05 15.22 3.95
C VAL A 28 0.67 15.14 4.58
N LEU A 29 0.18 13.91 4.80
CA LEU A 29 -0.99 13.62 5.61
C LEU A 29 -0.57 12.74 6.79
N GLY A 30 -0.81 13.17 8.03
CA GLY A 30 -0.46 12.34 9.17
C GLY A 30 -1.31 12.57 10.40
N THR A 31 -1.14 11.71 11.40
CA THR A 31 -1.81 11.89 12.69
C THR A 31 -1.04 12.83 13.61
N THR A 32 -1.73 13.49 14.54
CA THR A 32 -1.09 14.43 15.48
C THR A 32 -0.29 13.75 16.59
N LYS A 33 -0.38 12.42 16.73
CA LYS A 33 0.28 11.67 17.81
C LYS A 33 0.60 10.24 17.37
N ASP A 34 1.84 10.03 16.97
CA ASP A 34 2.37 8.73 16.51
C ASP A 34 2.15 7.60 17.53
N ALA A 35 2.29 7.88 18.82
CA ALA A 35 2.06 6.88 19.89
C ALA A 35 0.57 6.75 20.31
N GLY A 36 -0.35 7.43 19.65
CA GLY A 36 -1.79 7.29 19.89
C GLY A 36 -2.28 5.92 19.41
N THR A 37 -3.14 5.26 20.20
CA THR A 37 -3.63 3.91 19.89
C THR A 37 -5.06 3.87 19.35
N THR A 38 -5.71 5.04 19.25
CA THR A 38 -7.02 5.17 18.61
C THR A 38 -6.85 5.03 17.10
N ALA A 39 -7.60 4.11 16.49
CA ALA A 39 -7.63 3.94 15.05
C ALA A 39 -7.99 5.26 14.34
N ILE A 40 -7.12 5.71 13.43
CA ILE A 40 -7.32 6.87 12.58
C ILE A 40 -7.01 6.44 11.14
N ASN A 41 -8.03 6.42 10.29
CA ASN A 41 -7.86 6.03 8.91
C ASN A 41 -7.45 7.23 8.07
N LEU A 42 -6.50 7.03 7.16
CA LEU A 42 -5.97 8.07 6.29
C LEU A 42 -6.18 7.66 4.84
N THR A 43 -6.72 8.59 4.05
CA THR A 43 -6.89 8.41 2.60
C THR A 43 -6.24 9.58 1.87
N GLY A 44 -5.27 9.28 1.00
CA GLY A 44 -4.64 10.25 0.12
C GLY A 44 -5.51 10.61 -1.08
N ASN A 45 -4.89 11.06 -2.16
CA ASN A 45 -5.59 11.39 -3.40
C ASN A 45 -4.79 10.91 -4.63
N GLU A 46 -4.94 11.55 -5.79
CA GLU A 46 -4.26 11.14 -7.01
C GLU A 46 -2.80 11.60 -7.13
N LEU A 47 -2.29 12.38 -6.17
CA LEU A 47 -0.94 12.90 -6.12
C LEU A 47 -0.09 12.10 -5.14
N ALA A 48 1.23 12.23 -5.20
CA ALA A 48 2.12 11.56 -4.25
C ALA A 48 2.07 12.22 -2.85
N GLN A 49 1.85 11.41 -1.82
CA GLN A 49 1.85 11.78 -0.42
C GLN A 49 2.89 11.01 0.41
N THR A 50 3.36 11.66 1.48
CA THR A 50 3.90 10.98 2.66
C THR A 50 2.80 10.84 3.71
N MET A 51 2.38 9.61 3.99
CA MET A 51 1.30 9.29 4.91
C MET A 51 1.81 8.64 6.20
N GLN A 52 1.39 9.17 7.36
CA GLN A 52 1.86 8.75 8.68
C GLN A 52 0.69 8.46 9.63
N GLY A 53 0.48 7.19 9.95
CA GLY A 53 -0.51 6.70 10.90
C GLY A 53 -0.19 7.02 12.37
N ASN A 54 -0.61 6.13 13.26
CA ASN A 54 -0.30 6.10 14.68
C ASN A 54 -0.24 4.65 15.17
N ALA A 55 0.05 4.44 16.46
CA ALA A 55 0.11 3.12 17.07
C ALA A 55 -1.25 2.37 17.21
N GLY A 56 -2.34 2.90 16.65
CA GLY A 56 -3.64 2.24 16.56
C GLY A 56 -3.77 1.41 15.29
N ALA A 57 -4.78 0.54 15.20
CA ALA A 57 -5.05 -0.21 13.97
C ALA A 57 -5.61 0.72 12.89
N ASN A 58 -4.77 1.22 11.98
CA ASN A 58 -5.17 2.19 10.96
C ASN A 58 -5.51 1.49 9.63
N VAL A 59 -6.39 2.11 8.85
CA VAL A 59 -6.53 1.84 7.41
C VAL A 59 -5.87 3.00 6.67
N ILE A 60 -4.86 2.69 5.86
CA ILE A 60 -4.08 3.66 5.10
C ILE A 60 -4.26 3.35 3.61
N ASN A 61 -4.85 4.29 2.89
CA ASN A 61 -5.02 4.22 1.45
C ASN A 61 -4.27 5.39 0.80
N GLY A 62 -3.22 5.11 0.03
CA GLY A 62 -2.45 6.12 -0.70
C GLY A 62 -3.27 6.83 -1.76
N GLY A 63 -4.03 6.06 -2.52
CA GLY A 63 -4.75 6.55 -3.69
C GLY A 63 -3.93 6.27 -4.94
N GLY A 64 -3.68 7.31 -5.75
CA GLY A 64 -2.77 7.23 -6.89
C GLY A 64 -1.46 7.95 -6.56
N GLY A 65 -0.52 7.99 -7.52
CA GLY A 65 0.79 8.57 -7.27
C GLY A 65 1.70 7.64 -6.48
N ALA A 66 2.98 7.97 -6.36
CA ALA A 66 3.94 7.11 -5.66
C ALA A 66 4.06 7.53 -4.19
N ASP A 67 3.38 6.82 -3.30
CA ASP A 67 3.25 7.23 -1.91
C ASP A 67 4.33 6.64 -1.00
N LYS A 68 4.57 7.32 0.13
CA LYS A 68 5.32 6.76 1.26
C LYS A 68 4.38 6.55 2.43
N LEU A 69 4.11 5.30 2.75
CA LEU A 69 3.12 4.90 3.75
C LEU A 69 3.82 4.39 5.02
N SER A 70 3.41 4.89 6.18
CA SER A 70 3.86 4.41 7.49
C SER A 70 2.67 4.19 8.41
N GLY A 71 2.51 2.96 8.91
CA GLY A 71 1.49 2.62 9.90
C GLY A 71 1.89 2.97 11.33
N PHE A 72 3.18 2.84 11.63
CA PHE A 72 3.77 2.79 12.96
C PHE A 72 3.45 1.51 13.74
N GLY A 73 2.68 1.61 14.83
CA GLY A 73 2.31 0.46 15.64
C GLY A 73 0.89 0.02 15.33
N GLY A 74 0.45 -1.10 15.91
CA GLY A 74 -0.89 -1.60 15.68
C GLY A 74 -0.99 -2.55 14.49
N ASN A 75 -2.21 -2.98 14.20
CA ASN A 75 -2.51 -3.92 13.12
C ASN A 75 -3.12 -3.15 11.96
N ASP A 76 -2.26 -2.56 11.14
CA ASP A 76 -2.67 -1.71 10.02
C ASP A 76 -3.07 -2.48 8.76
N ILE A 77 -3.92 -1.84 7.95
CA ILE A 77 -4.29 -2.27 6.60
C ILE A 77 -3.79 -1.22 5.61
N PHE A 78 -2.97 -1.64 4.65
CA PHE A 78 -2.55 -0.81 3.52
C PHE A 78 -3.38 -1.18 2.28
N VAL A 79 -4.12 -0.23 1.75
CA VAL A 79 -5.12 -0.46 0.68
C VAL A 79 -4.56 -0.10 -0.68
N PHE A 80 -4.73 -1.01 -1.64
CA PHE A 80 -4.43 -0.80 -3.05
C PHE A 80 -5.71 -0.99 -3.87
N ASN A 81 -6.34 0.13 -4.24
CA ASN A 81 -7.59 0.16 -4.99
C ASN A 81 -7.58 1.17 -6.16
N SER A 82 -6.39 1.60 -6.58
CA SER A 82 -6.18 2.52 -7.70
C SER A 82 -5.44 1.83 -8.85
N ALA A 83 -5.54 2.42 -10.04
CA ALA A 83 -4.88 1.89 -11.24
C ALA A 83 -3.37 1.70 -11.03
N LEU A 84 -2.86 0.52 -11.40
CA LEU A 84 -1.43 0.19 -11.32
C LEU A 84 -0.62 0.89 -12.42
N GLY A 85 0.66 1.11 -12.16
CA GLY A 85 1.61 1.57 -13.18
C GLY A 85 2.85 2.20 -12.59
N ASN A 86 3.84 2.50 -13.43
CA ASN A 86 5.15 3.01 -13.00
C ASN A 86 5.10 4.33 -12.19
N GLY A 87 4.01 5.10 -12.29
CA GLY A 87 3.79 6.33 -11.52
C GLY A 87 3.03 6.13 -10.21
N ASN A 88 2.57 4.91 -9.93
CA ASN A 88 1.79 4.53 -8.75
C ASN A 88 2.43 3.30 -8.10
N VAL A 89 3.64 3.50 -7.57
CA VAL A 89 4.40 2.45 -6.86
C VAL A 89 4.69 2.95 -5.47
N ASP A 90 3.96 2.42 -4.50
CA ASP A 90 4.07 2.87 -3.12
C ASP A 90 5.25 2.27 -2.40
N ARG A 91 5.67 2.93 -1.33
CA ARG A 91 6.64 2.43 -0.38
C ARG A 91 6.03 2.35 1.00
N ILE A 92 5.76 1.13 1.46
CA ILE A 92 5.36 0.89 2.85
C ILE A 92 6.63 0.76 3.69
N ALA A 93 6.86 1.73 4.56
CA ALA A 93 8.16 1.93 5.20
C ALA A 93 8.42 1.01 6.40
N ASP A 94 7.37 0.50 7.05
CA ASP A 94 7.42 -0.19 8.34
C ASP A 94 6.51 -1.44 8.40
N PHE A 95 6.22 -2.04 7.24
CA PHE A 95 5.36 -3.21 7.17
C PHE A 95 5.86 -4.36 8.07
N ASN A 96 4.99 -4.86 8.93
CA ASN A 96 5.22 -6.06 9.72
C ASN A 96 4.25 -7.17 9.28
N PRO A 97 4.71 -8.23 8.60
CA PRO A 97 3.83 -9.28 8.06
C PRO A 97 3.08 -10.09 9.13
N SER A 98 3.50 -10.02 10.40
CA SER A 98 2.80 -10.68 11.52
C SER A 98 1.66 -9.83 12.11
N GLN A 99 1.58 -8.55 11.77
CA GLN A 99 0.59 -7.62 12.32
C GLN A 99 -0.28 -6.98 11.24
N ASN A 100 0.36 -6.53 10.16
CA ASN A 100 -0.27 -5.74 9.11
C ASN A 100 -0.85 -6.62 8.00
N LYS A 101 -1.82 -6.06 7.27
CA LYS A 101 -2.40 -6.64 6.08
C LYS A 101 -2.29 -5.69 4.89
N ILE A 102 -2.22 -6.26 3.71
CA ILE A 102 -2.35 -5.58 2.43
C ILE A 102 -3.71 -5.95 1.86
N HIS A 103 -4.50 -4.94 1.56
CA HIS A 103 -5.82 -5.07 0.96
C HIS A 103 -5.73 -4.77 -0.53
N LEU A 104 -6.13 -5.73 -1.35
CA LEU A 104 -6.18 -5.64 -2.79
C LEU A 104 -7.64 -5.55 -3.26
N ASP A 105 -7.96 -4.57 -4.11
CA ASP A 105 -9.29 -4.45 -4.71
C ASP A 105 -9.39 -5.36 -5.95
N ASP A 106 -10.44 -6.19 -6.05
CA ASP A 106 -10.57 -7.18 -7.13
C ASP A 106 -10.78 -6.56 -8.52
N ALA A 107 -11.26 -5.32 -8.59
CA ALA A 107 -11.39 -4.60 -9.85
C ALA A 107 -10.03 -4.12 -10.39
N VAL A 108 -9.05 -3.91 -9.51
CA VAL A 108 -7.67 -3.56 -9.88
C VAL A 108 -6.82 -4.82 -10.09
N PHE A 109 -6.93 -5.78 -9.17
CA PHE A 109 -6.16 -7.03 -9.17
C PHE A 109 -7.01 -8.16 -9.77
N THR A 110 -7.45 -7.96 -11.02
CA THR A 110 -8.42 -8.82 -11.70
C THR A 110 -7.96 -10.28 -11.75
N GLY A 111 -8.85 -11.21 -11.43
CA GLY A 111 -8.57 -12.65 -11.45
C GLY A 111 -8.19 -13.23 -10.08
N LEU A 112 -7.87 -12.38 -9.10
CA LEU A 112 -7.78 -12.81 -7.71
C LEU A 112 -9.15 -13.18 -7.16
N LYS A 113 -9.19 -14.19 -6.28
CA LYS A 113 -10.41 -14.62 -5.60
C LYS A 113 -10.66 -13.76 -4.36
N LEU A 114 -11.91 -13.35 -4.16
CA LEU A 114 -12.35 -12.62 -2.97
C LEU A 114 -12.07 -13.40 -1.67
N GLY A 115 -11.70 -12.68 -0.61
CA GLY A 115 -11.34 -13.24 0.70
C GLY A 115 -9.83 -13.19 0.96
N GLY A 116 -9.32 -14.08 1.82
CA GLY A 116 -7.87 -14.20 2.01
C GLY A 116 -7.18 -14.64 0.71
N LEU A 117 -6.01 -14.08 0.42
CA LEU A 117 -5.26 -14.47 -0.78
C LEU A 117 -4.89 -15.97 -0.67
N SER A 118 -5.17 -16.74 -1.71
CA SER A 118 -4.77 -18.15 -1.77
C SER A 118 -3.25 -18.26 -1.83
N SER A 119 -2.67 -19.26 -1.17
CA SER A 119 -1.24 -19.59 -1.28
C SER A 119 -0.79 -19.82 -2.72
N ASP A 120 -1.68 -20.38 -3.55
CA ASP A 120 -1.40 -20.67 -4.96
C ASP A 120 -1.32 -19.39 -5.80
N ALA A 121 -1.87 -18.28 -5.29
CA ALA A 121 -1.83 -16.98 -5.95
C ALA A 121 -0.61 -16.13 -5.56
N PHE A 122 0.27 -16.64 -4.69
CA PHE A 122 1.41 -15.91 -4.16
C PHE A 122 2.71 -16.66 -4.40
N PHE A 123 3.69 -15.96 -4.97
CA PHE A 123 5.03 -16.49 -5.13
C PHE A 123 6.11 -15.54 -4.63
N ALA A 124 6.99 -16.05 -3.76
CA ALA A 124 8.18 -15.35 -3.32
C ALA A 124 9.33 -15.61 -4.30
N GLY A 125 9.51 -14.71 -5.26
CA GLY A 125 10.52 -14.83 -6.31
C GLY A 125 10.70 -13.55 -7.13
N ARG A 126 11.35 -13.68 -8.29
CA ARG A 126 11.61 -12.54 -9.19
C ARG A 126 10.51 -12.31 -10.22
N ALA A 127 9.74 -13.35 -10.52
CA ALA A 127 8.62 -13.39 -11.45
C ALA A 127 7.72 -14.58 -11.07
N ALA A 128 6.52 -14.66 -11.63
CA ALA A 128 5.63 -15.81 -11.48
C ALA A 128 6.33 -17.14 -11.79
N HIS A 129 6.03 -18.17 -10.99
CA HIS A 129 6.57 -19.52 -11.15
C HIS A 129 5.64 -20.39 -12.00
N ASP A 130 4.34 -20.29 -11.79
CA ASP A 130 3.30 -20.96 -12.57
C ASP A 130 2.08 -20.06 -12.75
N SER A 131 1.18 -20.45 -13.66
CA SER A 131 0.01 -19.67 -14.11
C SER A 131 -0.96 -19.21 -13.02
N SER A 132 -0.84 -19.71 -11.79
CA SER A 132 -1.66 -19.26 -10.67
C SER A 132 -1.04 -18.10 -9.90
N ASP A 133 0.27 -17.86 -10.02
CA ASP A 133 0.97 -16.84 -9.24
C ASP A 133 0.66 -15.42 -9.71
N HIS A 134 -0.21 -14.73 -8.99
CA HIS A 134 -0.63 -13.38 -9.35
C HIS A 134 0.03 -12.29 -8.50
N ILE A 135 0.43 -12.60 -7.26
CA ILE A 135 1.15 -11.67 -6.38
C ILE A 135 2.58 -12.17 -6.19
N ILE A 136 3.52 -11.40 -6.72
CA ILE A 136 4.94 -11.76 -6.72
C ILE A 136 5.69 -10.87 -5.73
N TYR A 137 6.42 -11.51 -4.82
CA TYR A 137 7.27 -10.82 -3.87
C TYR A 137 8.75 -11.11 -4.10
N ASN A 138 9.51 -10.09 -4.46
CA ASN A 138 10.96 -10.19 -4.58
C ASN A 138 11.64 -9.80 -3.26
N SER A 139 11.98 -10.79 -2.45
CA SER A 139 12.62 -10.58 -1.14
C SER A 139 13.98 -9.88 -1.20
N SER A 140 14.68 -9.90 -2.34
CA SER A 140 15.96 -9.20 -2.50
C SER A 140 15.83 -7.69 -2.68
N THR A 141 14.69 -7.22 -3.18
CA THR A 141 14.42 -5.79 -3.43
C THR A 141 13.27 -5.24 -2.60
N GLY A 142 12.44 -6.10 -2.01
CA GLY A 142 11.19 -5.74 -1.35
C GLY A 142 10.04 -5.47 -2.31
N ALA A 143 10.21 -5.65 -3.62
CA ALA A 143 9.18 -5.34 -4.60
C ALA A 143 7.99 -6.30 -4.51
N LEU A 144 6.79 -5.72 -4.53
CA LEU A 144 5.52 -6.41 -4.72
C LEU A 144 4.97 -6.08 -6.09
N SER A 145 4.68 -7.12 -6.87
CA SER A 145 4.17 -6.99 -8.23
C SER A 145 2.92 -7.82 -8.43
N PHE A 146 2.03 -7.33 -9.28
CA PHE A 146 0.89 -8.06 -9.78
C PHE A 146 1.20 -8.61 -11.18
N ASP A 147 1.04 -9.91 -11.33
CA ASP A 147 1.10 -10.59 -12.62
C ASP A 147 -0.34 -10.97 -13.03
N SER A 148 -0.88 -10.29 -14.05
CA SER A 148 -2.28 -10.46 -14.43
C SER A 148 -2.58 -11.79 -15.12
N ASP A 149 -1.60 -12.41 -15.78
CA ASP A 149 -1.78 -13.70 -16.45
C ASP A 149 -1.18 -14.86 -15.66
N GLY A 150 -0.38 -14.55 -14.63
CA GLY A 150 0.25 -15.49 -13.73
C GLY A 150 1.36 -16.30 -14.40
N THR A 151 1.67 -16.12 -15.68
CA THR A 151 2.69 -16.93 -16.36
C THR A 151 4.05 -16.24 -16.34
N GLY A 152 5.06 -16.94 -15.84
CA GLY A 152 6.44 -16.46 -15.86
C GLY A 152 6.89 -16.12 -17.29
N GLY A 153 6.91 -14.82 -17.62
CA GLY A 153 7.24 -14.34 -18.97
C GLY A 153 6.53 -13.03 -19.34
N ALA A 154 5.35 -12.77 -18.78
CA ALA A 154 4.69 -11.48 -18.91
C ALA A 154 5.31 -10.42 -17.98
N ALA A 155 5.09 -9.15 -18.32
CA ALA A 155 5.55 -8.05 -17.49
C ALA A 155 4.63 -7.90 -16.27
N GLN A 156 5.06 -8.42 -15.12
CA GLN A 156 4.44 -8.09 -13.84
C GLN A 156 4.50 -6.57 -13.60
N THR A 157 3.41 -6.00 -13.09
CA THR A 157 3.34 -4.58 -12.74
C THR A 157 3.65 -4.40 -11.27
N GLN A 158 4.77 -3.75 -10.95
CA GLN A 158 5.07 -3.41 -9.57
C GLN A 158 4.06 -2.39 -9.05
N PHE A 159 3.54 -2.61 -7.84
CA PHE A 159 2.59 -1.71 -7.18
C PHE A 159 3.07 -1.22 -5.82
N ALA A 160 4.00 -1.96 -5.18
CA ALA A 160 4.56 -1.52 -3.91
C ALA A 160 6.00 -1.99 -3.71
N THR A 161 6.65 -1.38 -2.72
CA THR A 161 7.94 -1.79 -2.16
C THR A 161 7.84 -1.84 -0.64
N LEU A 162 8.29 -2.94 -0.06
CA LEU A 162 8.45 -3.13 1.38
C LEU A 162 9.95 -3.11 1.76
N SER A 163 10.26 -3.05 3.05
CA SER A 163 11.53 -3.62 3.52
C SER A 163 11.63 -5.10 3.14
N SER A 164 12.84 -5.62 2.97
CA SER A 164 13.04 -7.06 2.71
C SER A 164 12.56 -7.90 3.92
N HIS A 165 11.66 -8.85 3.67
CA HIS A 165 11.09 -9.76 4.66
C HIS A 165 11.15 -11.19 4.14
N SER A 166 11.88 -12.07 4.83
CA SER A 166 11.90 -13.50 4.47
C SER A 166 10.61 -14.24 4.84
N SER A 167 9.69 -13.60 5.58
CA SER A 167 8.49 -14.22 6.15
C SER A 167 7.18 -13.76 5.50
N LEU A 168 7.23 -13.00 4.39
CA LEU A 168 6.01 -12.56 3.72
C LEU A 168 5.34 -13.75 3.02
N THR A 169 4.05 -13.94 3.26
CA THR A 169 3.25 -15.02 2.67
C THR A 169 1.90 -14.48 2.20
N ALA A 170 1.11 -15.32 1.53
CA ALA A 170 -0.26 -15.00 1.13
C ALA A 170 -1.15 -14.53 2.30
N ASP A 171 -0.88 -14.99 3.53
CA ASP A 171 -1.65 -14.59 4.70
C ASP A 171 -1.58 -13.08 4.96
N SER A 172 -0.54 -12.38 4.51
CA SER A 172 -0.44 -10.93 4.64
C SER A 172 -1.41 -10.17 3.74
N PHE A 173 -2.18 -10.85 2.88
CA PHE A 173 -3.03 -10.24 1.87
C PHE A 173 -4.49 -10.69 1.98
N PHE A 174 -5.40 -9.81 1.59
CA PHE A 174 -6.78 -10.16 1.32
C PHE A 174 -7.34 -9.31 0.17
N VAL A 175 -8.42 -9.81 -0.42
CA VAL A 175 -9.04 -9.30 -1.64
C VAL A 175 -10.52 -9.03 -1.37
N THR A 176 -11.02 -7.87 -1.80
CA THR A 176 -12.46 -7.54 -1.72
C THR A 176 -12.97 -6.96 -3.01
#